data_AF-A0A9D5Z9F9-F1
#
_entry.id   AF-A0A9D5Z9F9-F1
#
_cell.length_a   1.000
_cell.length_b   1.000
_cell.length_c   1.000
_cell.angle_alpha   90.00
_cell.angle_beta   90.00
_cell.angle_gamma   90.00
#
_symmetry.space_group_name_H-M   'P 1'
#
loop_
_entity.id
_entity.type
_entity.pdbx_description
1 polymer ?
#
loop_
_entity_poly.entity_id
_entity_poly.type
_entity_poly.pdbx_seq_one_letter_code
_entity_poly.pdbx_strand_id
1 'polypeptide(L)' 'MTAKADIKRIAEGIDSQFGDEVTAFFDRETGDVLFITGEDRNAVEQGDPLDSYPEWQHEMLETAKMITNDTVGL' A
#
# COMPACT_ATOMS: atom_id res chain seq x y z
N MET A 1 11.72 -17.09 -20.63
CA MET A 1 10.46 -17.82 -20.42
C MET A 1 9.37 -16.78 -20.28
N THR A 2 8.31 -16.84 -21.09
CA THR A 2 7.26 -15.81 -21.09
C THR A 2 6.00 -16.44 -20.51
N ALA A 3 5.54 -15.95 -19.36
CA ALA A 3 4.31 -16.37 -18.72
C ALA A 3 3.20 -15.36 -19.03
N LYS A 4 2.01 -15.85 -19.41
CA LYS A 4 0.82 -15.00 -19.48
C LYS A 4 0.21 -14.92 -18.09
N ALA A 5 0.02 -13.71 -17.59
CA ALA A 5 -0.54 -13.44 -16.27
C ALA A 5 -1.89 -12.73 -16.41
N ASP A 6 -2.87 -13.16 -15.63
CA ASP A 6 -4.15 -12.48 -15.48
C ASP A 6 -4.08 -11.61 -14.22
N ILE A 7 -4.03 -10.28 -14.43
CA ILE A 7 -3.90 -9.31 -13.35
C ILE A 7 -5.05 -9.42 -12.35
N LYS A 8 -6.27 -9.70 -12.81
CA LYS A 8 -7.43 -9.85 -11.93
C LYS A 8 -7.23 -11.02 -10.97
N ARG A 9 -6.75 -12.14 -11.51
CA ARG A 9 -6.50 -13.37 -10.74
C ARG A 9 -5.35 -13.21 -9.73
N ILE A 10 -4.36 -12.38 -10.07
CA ILE A 10 -3.27 -12.00 -9.15
C ILE A 10 -3.81 -11.13 -8.02
N ALA A 11 -4.62 -10.11 -8.32
CA ALA A 11 -5.23 -9.25 -7.32
C ALA A 11 -6.10 -10.05 -6.34
N GLU A 12 -6.96 -10.94 -6.84
CA GLU A 12 -7.77 -11.86 -6.02
C GLU A 12 -6.90 -12.74 -5.12
N GLY A 13 -5.77 -13.24 -5.63
CA GLY A 13 -4.83 -14.06 -4.86
C GLY A 13 -4.09 -13.28 -3.77
N ILE A 14 -3.76 -12.01 -4.02
CA ILE A 14 -3.15 -11.11 -3.03
C ILE A 14 -4.16 -10.81 -1.91
N ASP A 15 -5.36 -10.38 -2.27
CA ASP A 15 -6.44 -10.05 -1.33
C ASP A 15 -6.75 -11.23 -0.38
N SER A 16 -6.77 -12.46 -0.93
CA SER A 16 -7.00 -13.67 -0.15
C SER A 16 -5.90 -14.02 0.87
N GLN A 17 -4.67 -13.56 0.67
CA GLN A 17 -3.53 -13.88 1.54
C GLN A 17 -3.43 -12.94 2.74
N PHE A 18 -3.82 -11.67 2.57
CA PHE A 18 -3.62 -10.64 3.58
C PHE A 18 -4.89 -10.24 4.32
N GLY A 19 -6.07 -10.54 3.77
CA GLY A 19 -7.35 -10.16 4.39
C GLY A 19 -7.48 -8.65 4.60
N ASP A 20 -8.24 -8.23 5.61
CA ASP A 20 -8.54 -6.81 5.86
C ASP A 20 -7.41 -6.03 6.56
N GLU A 21 -6.33 -6.71 6.98
CA GLU A 21 -5.24 -6.10 7.76
C GLU A 21 -4.28 -5.28 6.89
N VAL A 22 -4.12 -5.67 5.62
CA VAL A 22 -3.20 -5.05 4.67
C VAL A 22 -3.91 -4.78 3.36
N THR A 23 -3.82 -3.54 2.88
CA THR A 23 -4.33 -3.16 1.56
C THR A 23 -3.17 -3.12 0.57
N ALA A 24 -3.36 -3.78 -0.58
CA ALA A 24 -2.40 -3.76 -1.68
C ALA A 24 -2.79 -2.71 -2.73
N PHE A 25 -1.78 -1.99 -3.23
CA PHE A 25 -1.90 -0.97 -4.27
C PHE A 25 -0.98 -1.29 -5.44
N PHE A 26 -1.43 -1.05 -6.66
CA PHE A 26 -0.63 -1.27 -7.86
C PHE A 26 -0.18 0.08 -8.43
N ASP A 27 1.12 0.34 -8.39
CA ASP A 27 1.73 1.47 -9.05
C ASP A 27 1.72 1.22 -10.57
N ARG A 28 1.01 2.09 -11.30
CA ARG A 28 0.83 1.94 -12.75
C ARG A 28 2.02 2.49 -13.55
N GLU A 29 2.85 3.33 -12.96
CA GLU A 29 4.04 3.90 -13.58
C GLU A 29 5.22 2.94 -13.48
N THR A 30 5.46 2.37 -12.30
CA THR A 30 6.60 1.45 -12.07
C THR A 30 6.21 -0.02 -12.31
N GLY A 31 4.95 -0.37 -12.10
CA GLY A 31 4.47 -1.76 -12.10
C GLY A 31 4.65 -2.47 -10.76
N ASP A 32 5.00 -1.76 -9.69
CA ASP A 32 5.19 -2.33 -8.36
C ASP A 32 3.86 -2.56 -7.63
N VAL A 33 3.87 -3.52 -6.69
CA VAL A 33 2.78 -3.75 -5.74
C VAL A 33 3.23 -3.26 -4.38
N LEU A 34 2.55 -2.24 -3.88
CA LEU A 34 2.80 -1.62 -2.59
C LEU A 34 1.78 -2.15 -1.58
N PHE A 35 2.20 -2.30 -0.33
CA PHE A 35 1.37 -2.81 0.75
C PHE A 35 1.37 -1.81 1.90
N ILE A 36 0.20 -1.47 2.42
CA ILE A 36 0.06 -0.64 3.62
C ILE A 36 -0.88 -1.31 4.60
N THR A 37 -0.58 -1.19 5.89
CA THR A 37 -1.47 -1.69 6.93
C THR A 37 -2.57 -0.68 7.25
N GLY A 38 -3.62 -1.13 7.93
CA GLY A 38 -4.62 -0.22 8.51
C GLY A 38 -4.03 0.77 9.51
N GLU A 39 -2.95 0.39 10.21
CA GLU A 39 -2.23 1.25 11.14
C GLU A 39 -1.51 2.39 10.42
N ASP A 40 -0.77 2.08 9.35
CA ASP A 40 -0.04 3.08 8.55
C ASP A 40 -1.00 4.10 7.94
N ARG A 41 -2.13 3.62 7.42
CA ARG A 41 -3.19 4.49 6.89
C ARG A 41 -3.74 5.42 7.96
N ASN A 42 -4.03 4.90 9.14
CA ASN A 42 -4.59 5.69 10.24
C ASN A 42 -3.60 6.76 10.74
N ALA A 43 -2.33 6.40 10.87
CA ALA A 43 -1.26 7.35 11.22
C ALA A 43 -1.19 8.53 10.25
N VAL A 44 -1.27 8.25 8.95
CA VAL A 44 -1.29 9.28 7.89
C VAL A 44 -2.56 10.14 7.96
N GLU A 45 -3.73 9.53 8.13
CA GLU A 45 -5.02 10.24 8.21
C GLU A 45 -5.10 11.17 9.44
N GLN A 46 -4.50 10.76 10.57
CA GLN A 46 -4.41 11.58 11.79
C GLN A 46 -3.31 12.65 11.72
N GLY A 47 -2.42 12.57 10.73
CA GLY A 47 -1.30 13.50 10.58
C GLY A 47 -0.20 13.31 11.62
N ASP A 48 -0.02 12.07 12.09
CA ASP A 48 1.00 11.75 13.07
C ASP A 48 2.41 11.99 12.50
N PRO A 49 3.33 12.57 13.29
CA PRO A 49 4.70 12.80 12.82
C PRO A 49 5.48 11.48 12.73
N LEU A 50 6.33 11.34 11.71
CA LEU A 50 7.15 10.13 11.49
C LEU A 50 8.00 9.76 12.71
N ASP A 51 8.52 10.76 13.43
CA ASP A 51 9.35 10.58 14.63
C ASP A 51 8.61 9.87 15.80
N SER A 52 7.28 9.76 15.74
CA SER A 52 6.48 8.96 16.68
C SER A 52 6.59 7.46 16.43
N TYR A 53 7.11 7.05 15.27
CA TYR A 53 7.20 5.66 14.83
C TYR A 53 8.65 5.20 14.72
N PRO A 54 8.92 3.89 14.85
CA PRO A 54 10.24 3.34 14.59
C PRO A 54 10.73 3.63 13.16
N GLU A 55 12.03 3.83 12.98
CA GLU A 55 12.64 4.13 11.66
C GLU A 55 12.29 3.08 10.59
N TRP A 56 12.15 1.80 10.97
CA TRP A 56 11.77 0.73 10.04
C TRP A 56 10.37 0.92 9.44
N GLN A 57 9.51 1.71 10.09
CA GLN A 57 8.14 1.99 9.65
C GLN A 57 8.04 3.29 8.84
N HIS A 58 9.09 4.12 8.81
CA HIS A 58 9.06 5.42 8.13
C HIS A 58 8.80 5.27 6.62
N GLU A 59 9.45 4.29 5.97
CA GLU A 59 9.24 4.00 4.55
C GLU A 59 7.79 3.59 4.24
N MET A 60 7.14 2.84 5.15
CA MET A 60 5.74 2.45 5.00
C MET A 60 4.79 3.62 5.19
N LEU A 61 5.07 4.52 6.13
CA LEU A 61 4.28 5.74 6.35
C LEU A 61 4.40 6.74 5.19
N GLU A 62 5.59 6.87 4.61
CA GLU A 62 5.80 7.67 3.39
C GLU A 62 5.02 7.10 2.21
N THR A 63 5.08 5.78 2.03
CA THR A 63 4.30 5.06 1.01
C THR A 63 2.79 5.24 1.21
N ALA A 64 2.30 5.09 2.44
CA ALA A 64 0.90 5.30 2.79
C ALA A 64 0.45 6.75 2.54
N LYS A 65 1.33 7.73 2.79
CA LYS A 65 1.06 9.14 2.52
C LYS A 65 0.94 9.44 1.03
N MET A 66 1.83 8.86 0.21
CA MET A 66 1.77 8.98 -1.24
C MET A 66 0.44 8.42 -1.78
N ILE A 67 0.09 7.20 -1.37
CA ILE A 67 -1.14 6.51 -1.79
C ILE A 67 -2.40 7.29 -1.37
N THR A 68 -2.44 7.76 -0.12
CA THR A 68 -3.59 8.50 0.42
C THR A 68 -3.82 9.81 -0.34
N ASN A 69 -2.75 10.55 -0.67
CA ASN A 69 -2.85 11.80 -1.42
C ASN A 69 -3.36 11.58 -2.86
N ASP A 70 -2.93 10.51 -3.52
CA ASP A 70 -3.39 10.17 -4.87
C ASP A 70 -4.88 9.78 -4.89
N THR A 71 -5.37 9.15 -3.83
CA THR A 71 -6.76 8.68 -3.75
C THR A 71 -7.76 9.83 -3.50
N VAL A 72 -7.33 10.94 -2.88
CA VAL A 72 -8.15 12.14 -2.64
C VAL A 72 -8.23 13.05 -3.88
N GLY A 73 -7.37 12.83 -4.88
CA GLY A 73 -7.29 13.61 -6.12
C GLY A 73 -8.21 13.16 -7.26
N LEU A 74 -9.03 12.13 -7.06
CA LEU A 74 -9.99 11.58 -8.05
C LEU A 74 -11.45 11.85 -7.66
#